data_AF-A0A3G6PJ39-F1
#
_entry.id   AF-A0A3G6PJ39-F1
#
_cell.length_a   1.000
_cell.length_b   1.000
_cell.length_c   1.000
_cell.angle_alpha   90.00
_cell.angle_beta   90.00
_cell.angle_gamma   90.00
#
_symmetry.space_group_name_H-M   'P 1'
#
loop_
_entity.id
_entity.type
_entity.pdbx_description
1 polymer ?
#
loop_
_entity_poly.entity_id
_entity_poly.type
_entity_poly.pdbx_seq_one_letter_code
_entity_poly.pdbx_strand_id
1 'polypeptide(L)'
;MSKFLPERKKLLEDVFEKASSETPETSFNAIILHLEQILKDEYEPLSYKSFENYYKAIVENDGDYPIKKTILDNLSRYLGYDTFKDYCSEWKTVEHTIQRAISKIVITIINKPILEMPEFVKQNGLGIVGIFLVGSVLLGNYHSSGSKNKNSSTTALSFFGGPANDQDCMFWEDNEYKLIDCEDKNPQRSLVPKDTVQLRYFKRITRKDTLTVENALGKTWYSKFNGNVEFFTMDGVDPDNGRELRASTGYIIAKYAGSPIRMEE
;
A
#
# COMPACT_ATOMS: atom_id res chain seq x y z
N MET A 1 -0.92 -12.82 21.22
CA MET A 1 -0.11 -12.86 19.99
C MET A 1 0.92 -13.95 20.13
N SER A 2 0.85 -14.98 19.28
CA SER A 2 1.86 -16.02 19.21
C SER A 2 3.23 -15.43 18.85
N LYS A 3 4.28 -15.92 19.51
CA LYS A 3 5.64 -15.36 19.52
C LYS A 3 6.38 -15.39 18.16
N PHE A 4 5.75 -15.90 17.10
CA PHE A 4 6.39 -16.12 15.79
C PHE A 4 5.40 -16.01 14.60
N LEU A 5 4.43 -15.09 14.64
CA LEU A 5 3.44 -14.98 13.57
C LEU A 5 4.05 -14.55 12.21
N PRO A 6 4.90 -13.52 12.14
CA PRO A 6 5.57 -13.13 10.90
C PRO A 6 6.43 -14.27 10.32
N GLU A 7 7.19 -14.97 11.17
CA GLU A 7 8.10 -16.04 10.74
C GLU A 7 7.34 -17.26 10.22
N ARG A 8 6.20 -17.60 10.84
CA ARG A 8 5.32 -18.68 10.34
C ARG A 8 4.68 -18.32 9.00
N LYS A 9 4.27 -17.06 8.83
CA LYS A 9 3.73 -16.58 7.55
C LYS A 9 4.77 -16.72 6.45
N LYS A 10 5.97 -16.20 6.69
CA LYS A 10 7.07 -16.24 5.72
C LYS A 10 7.49 -17.67 5.38
N LEU A 11 7.54 -18.56 6.37
CA LEU A 11 7.84 -19.99 6.14
C LEU A 11 6.85 -20.62 5.15
N LEU A 12 5.55 -20.37 5.32
CA LEU A 12 4.51 -20.93 4.45
C LEU A 12 4.59 -20.39 3.02
N GLU A 13 4.91 -19.10 2.86
CA GLU A 13 5.15 -18.47 1.56
C GLU A 13 6.37 -19.08 0.86
N ASP A 14 7.50 -19.20 1.56
CA ASP A 14 8.74 -19.75 1.00
C ASP A 14 8.58 -21.23 0.61
N VAL A 15 7.87 -22.02 1.42
CA VAL A 15 7.55 -23.42 1.09
C VAL A 15 6.69 -23.49 -0.16
N PHE A 16 5.66 -22.66 -0.26
CA PHE A 16 4.77 -22.65 -1.42
C PHE A 16 5.51 -22.22 -2.69
N GLU A 17 6.35 -21.19 -2.60
CA GLU A 17 7.16 -20.70 -3.72
C GLU A 17 8.14 -21.77 -4.20
N LYS A 18 8.86 -22.43 -3.28
CA LYS A 18 9.75 -23.55 -3.62
C LYS A 18 8.96 -24.68 -4.30
N ALA A 19 7.85 -25.12 -3.70
CA ALA A 19 7.02 -26.18 -4.27
C ALA A 19 6.46 -25.82 -5.66
N SER A 20 6.07 -24.55 -5.85
CA SER A 20 5.60 -24.04 -7.14
C SER A 20 6.70 -24.02 -8.20
N SER A 21 7.97 -23.87 -7.80
CA SER A 21 9.10 -23.88 -8.74
C SER A 21 9.52 -25.30 -9.19
N GLU A 22 9.12 -26.33 -8.42
CA GLU A 22 9.46 -27.73 -8.68
C GLU A 22 8.44 -28.46 -9.57
N THR A 23 7.33 -27.79 -9.92
CA THR A 23 6.23 -28.37 -10.71
C THR A 23 5.79 -27.42 -11.84
N PRO A 24 5.32 -27.94 -13.00
CA PRO A 24 4.68 -27.11 -14.04
C PRO A 24 3.27 -26.65 -13.66
N GLU A 25 2.71 -27.19 -12.56
CA GLU A 25 1.37 -26.85 -12.10
C GLU A 25 1.26 -25.40 -11.65
N THR A 26 0.19 -24.71 -12.03
CA THR A 26 -0.06 -23.31 -11.66
C THR A 26 -1.17 -23.14 -10.64
N SER A 27 -2.00 -24.16 -10.44
CA SER A 27 -3.10 -24.09 -9.50
C SER A 27 -2.60 -24.34 -8.08
N PHE A 28 -3.06 -23.53 -7.12
CA PHE A 28 -2.70 -23.66 -5.71
C PHE A 28 -2.87 -25.11 -5.22
N ASN A 29 -4.02 -25.72 -5.50
CA ASN A 29 -4.35 -27.08 -5.08
C ASN A 29 -3.42 -28.14 -5.70
N ALA A 30 -3.03 -27.99 -6.97
CA ALA A 30 -2.12 -28.94 -7.61
C ALA A 30 -0.70 -28.82 -7.04
N ILE A 31 -0.24 -27.60 -6.75
CA ILE A 31 1.08 -27.35 -6.14
C ILE A 31 1.15 -27.97 -4.74
N ILE A 32 0.13 -27.78 -3.90
CA ILE A 32 0.13 -28.35 -2.54
C ILE A 32 -0.06 -29.88 -2.55
N LEU A 33 -0.71 -30.45 -3.57
CA LEU A 33 -0.78 -31.90 -3.76
C LEU A 33 0.60 -32.47 -4.13
N HIS A 34 1.36 -31.76 -4.96
CA HIS A 34 2.74 -32.11 -5.26
C HIS A 34 3.64 -32.00 -4.01
N LEU A 35 3.48 -30.93 -3.22
CA LEU A 35 4.16 -30.78 -1.93
C LEU A 35 3.84 -31.95 -0.98
N GLU A 36 2.59 -32.38 -0.88
CA GLU A 36 2.21 -33.55 -0.08
C GLU A 36 2.96 -34.82 -0.52
N GLN A 37 3.15 -35.02 -1.82
CA GLN A 37 3.91 -36.17 -2.33
C GLN A 37 5.38 -36.09 -1.91
N ILE A 38 6.03 -34.94 -2.09
CA ILE A 38 7.44 -34.75 -1.69
C ILE A 38 7.61 -34.95 -0.18
N LEU A 39 6.74 -34.32 0.63
CA LEU A 39 6.80 -34.44 2.09
C LEU A 39 6.55 -35.86 2.57
N LYS A 40 5.76 -36.66 1.84
CA LYS A 40 5.50 -38.06 2.17
C LYS A 40 6.69 -38.97 1.89
N ASP A 41 7.44 -38.68 0.83
CA ASP A 41 8.55 -39.54 0.39
C ASP A 41 9.85 -39.26 1.16
N GLU A 42 10.09 -38.00 1.53
CA GLU A 42 11.36 -37.56 2.15
C GLU A 42 11.22 -37.09 3.61
N TYR A 43 10.01 -36.79 4.08
CA TYR A 43 9.77 -36.15 5.39
C TYR A 43 8.56 -36.79 6.12
N GLU A 44 8.05 -36.10 7.15
CA GLU A 44 6.80 -36.51 7.82
C GLU A 44 5.59 -36.06 7.00
N PRO A 45 4.58 -36.93 6.77
CA PRO A 45 3.47 -36.62 5.89
C PRO A 45 2.62 -35.45 6.43
N LEU A 46 2.47 -34.44 5.58
CA LEU A 46 1.54 -33.33 5.78
C LEU A 46 0.51 -33.36 4.66
N SER A 47 -0.76 -33.59 5.01
CA SER A 47 -1.84 -33.58 4.02
C SER A 47 -1.97 -32.20 3.37
N TYR A 48 -2.24 -32.17 2.05
CA TYR A 48 -2.50 -30.95 1.30
C TYR A 48 -3.51 -30.04 2.01
N LYS A 49 -4.56 -30.64 2.59
CA LYS A 49 -5.64 -29.92 3.26
C LYS A 49 -5.18 -29.25 4.55
N SER A 50 -4.20 -29.84 5.23
CA SER A 50 -3.59 -29.23 6.42
C SER A 50 -2.74 -28.02 6.02
N PHE A 51 -1.92 -28.17 4.98
CA PHE A 51 -1.12 -27.07 4.46
C PHE A 51 -2.00 -25.93 3.92
N GLU A 52 -3.03 -26.24 3.13
CA GLU A 52 -4.04 -25.29 2.65
C GLU A 52 -4.68 -24.52 3.81
N ASN A 53 -5.12 -25.22 4.87
CA ASN A 53 -5.71 -24.56 6.04
C ASN A 53 -4.72 -23.60 6.72
N TYR A 54 -3.45 -23.99 6.85
CA TYR A 54 -2.42 -23.13 7.44
C TYR A 54 -2.15 -21.91 6.57
N TYR A 55 -1.99 -22.12 5.26
CA TYR A 55 -1.73 -21.07 4.28
C TYR A 55 -2.89 -20.06 4.26
N LYS A 56 -4.12 -20.53 4.12
CA LYS A 56 -5.30 -19.66 4.17
C LYS A 56 -5.39 -18.92 5.49
N ALA A 57 -5.22 -19.61 6.62
CA ALA A 57 -5.42 -18.99 7.92
C ALA A 57 -4.34 -17.94 8.26
N ILE A 58 -3.08 -18.14 7.85
CA ILE A 58 -1.95 -17.29 8.25
C ILE A 58 -1.50 -16.34 7.14
N VAL A 59 -1.45 -16.81 5.89
CA VAL A 59 -0.95 -16.03 4.75
C VAL A 59 -2.06 -15.18 4.13
N GLU A 60 -3.21 -15.78 3.81
CA GLU A 60 -4.31 -15.08 3.15
C GLU A 60 -5.16 -14.24 4.12
N ASN A 61 -5.43 -14.78 5.31
CA ASN A 61 -6.36 -14.17 6.27
C ASN A 61 -5.66 -13.41 7.42
N ASP A 62 -4.32 -13.35 7.42
CA ASP A 62 -3.50 -12.73 8.47
C ASP A 62 -3.88 -13.17 9.91
N GLY A 63 -4.38 -14.40 10.05
CA GLY A 63 -4.84 -14.97 11.31
C GLY A 63 -3.71 -15.61 12.11
N ASP A 64 -3.91 -15.75 13.43
CA ASP A 64 -2.99 -16.46 14.32
C ASP A 64 -3.42 -17.93 14.48
N TYR A 65 -3.14 -18.75 13.45
CA TYR A 65 -3.43 -20.18 13.48
C TYR A 65 -2.26 -20.96 14.12
N PRO A 66 -2.51 -21.79 15.16
CA PRO A 66 -1.46 -22.57 15.80
C PRO A 66 -1.01 -23.74 14.90
N ILE A 67 0.28 -23.77 14.57
CA ILE A 67 0.91 -24.87 13.84
C ILE A 67 1.78 -25.66 14.83
N LYS A 68 1.69 -26.99 14.78
CA LYS A 68 2.53 -27.87 15.61
C LYS A 68 4.00 -27.65 15.28
N LYS A 69 4.86 -27.64 16.31
CA LYS A 69 6.31 -27.47 16.15
C LYS A 69 6.91 -28.46 15.16
N THR A 70 6.52 -29.73 15.22
CA THR A 70 7.04 -30.77 14.31
C THR A 70 6.79 -30.42 12.85
N ILE A 71 5.59 -29.91 12.53
CA ILE A 71 5.24 -29.47 11.17
C ILE A 71 6.12 -28.30 10.75
N LEU A 72 6.29 -27.29 11.62
CA LEU A 72 7.19 -26.16 11.32
C LEU A 72 8.63 -26.62 11.06
N ASP A 73 9.14 -27.55 11.86
CA ASP A 73 10.47 -28.12 11.68
C ASP A 73 10.57 -28.94 10.37
N ASN A 74 9.54 -29.71 9.99
CA ASN A 74 9.50 -30.44 8.71
C ASN A 74 9.48 -29.50 7.50
N LEU A 75 8.65 -28.47 7.55
CA LEU A 75 8.56 -27.45 6.50
C LEU A 75 9.88 -26.67 6.35
N SER A 76 10.56 -26.40 7.47
CA SER A 76 11.89 -25.77 7.45
C SER A 76 12.95 -26.69 6.83
N ARG A 77 12.89 -28.00 7.11
CA ARG A 77 13.74 -29.01 6.48
C ARG A 77 13.53 -29.12 4.99
N TYR A 78 12.29 -29.03 4.51
CA TYR A 78 12.02 -28.94 3.08
C TYR A 78 12.72 -27.74 2.43
N LEU A 79 12.87 -26.61 3.14
CA LEU A 79 13.64 -25.45 2.65
C LEU A 79 15.16 -25.58 2.84
N GLY A 80 15.66 -26.63 3.47
CA GLY A 80 17.09 -26.88 3.71
C GLY A 80 17.61 -26.48 5.10
N TYR A 81 16.73 -26.15 6.04
CA TYR A 81 17.10 -25.80 7.43
C TYR A 81 16.86 -26.95 8.40
N ASP A 82 17.64 -27.04 9.47
CA ASP A 82 17.50 -28.16 10.42
C ASP A 82 16.22 -28.07 11.26
N THR A 83 15.82 -26.85 11.64
CA THR A 83 14.65 -26.60 12.50
C THR A 83 13.99 -25.26 12.17
N PHE A 84 12.75 -25.06 12.62
CA PHE A 84 12.08 -23.77 12.52
C PHE A 84 12.84 -22.65 13.24
N LYS A 85 13.52 -22.99 14.33
CA LYS A 85 14.34 -22.02 15.06
C LYS A 85 15.55 -21.56 14.23
N ASP A 86 16.14 -22.48 13.47
CA ASP A 86 17.27 -22.22 12.58
C ASP A 86 16.85 -21.28 11.44
N TYR A 87 15.75 -21.61 10.76
CA TYR A 87 15.08 -20.75 9.78
C TYR A 87 14.81 -19.33 10.34
N CYS A 88 14.24 -19.23 11.55
CA CYS A 88 13.96 -17.93 12.18
C CYS A 88 15.23 -17.13 12.52
N SER A 89 16.39 -17.78 12.70
CA SER A 89 17.62 -17.10 13.09
C SER A 89 18.21 -16.29 11.94
N GLU A 90 18.07 -16.78 10.70
CA GLU A 90 18.43 -16.05 9.49
C GLU A 90 17.50 -14.85 9.29
N TRP A 91 16.19 -15.06 9.46
CA TRP A 91 15.18 -13.99 9.36
C TRP A 91 15.46 -12.81 10.30
N LYS A 92 15.77 -13.06 11.58
CA LYS A 92 16.10 -12.00 12.55
C LYS A 92 17.33 -11.20 12.17
N THR A 93 18.29 -11.83 11.50
CA THR A 93 19.51 -11.16 11.01
C THR A 93 19.18 -10.19 9.88
N VAL A 94 18.27 -10.58 8.98
CA VAL A 94 17.75 -9.73 7.90
C VAL A 94 16.96 -8.55 8.47
N GLU A 95 16.03 -8.78 9.40
CA GLU A 95 15.23 -7.73 10.01
C GLU A 95 16.10 -6.69 10.75
N HIS A 96 17.08 -7.13 11.54
CA HIS A 96 18.02 -6.23 12.20
C HIS A 96 18.88 -5.44 11.21
N THR A 97 19.26 -6.05 10.08
CA THR A 97 20.02 -5.38 9.02
C THR A 97 19.17 -4.31 8.32
N ILE A 98 17.90 -4.62 8.03
CA ILE A 98 16.93 -3.69 7.44
C ILE A 98 16.65 -2.54 8.40
N GLN A 99 16.37 -2.82 9.68
CA GLN A 99 16.16 -1.78 10.70
C GLN A 99 17.39 -0.89 10.85
N ARG A 100 18.61 -1.47 10.83
CA ARG A 100 19.86 -0.71 10.86
C ARG A 100 20.06 0.13 9.60
N ALA A 101 19.69 -0.37 8.43
CA ALA A 101 19.76 0.37 7.18
C ALA A 101 18.76 1.53 7.16
N ILE A 102 17.50 1.30 7.57
CA ILE A 102 16.47 2.35 7.73
C ILE A 102 16.95 3.40 8.73
N SER A 103 17.47 3.00 9.89
CA SER A 103 17.97 3.92 10.90
C SER A 103 19.12 4.79 10.36
N LYS A 104 20.04 4.21 9.57
CA LYS A 104 21.08 4.96 8.85
C LYS A 104 20.50 5.91 7.80
N ILE A 105 19.50 5.49 7.03
CA ILE A 105 18.83 6.32 6.01
C ILE A 105 18.16 7.53 6.66
N VAL A 106 17.39 7.31 7.73
CA VAL A 106 16.72 8.39 8.49
C VAL A 106 17.74 9.39 9.05
N ILE A 107 18.82 8.91 9.67
CA ILE A 107 19.88 9.79 10.19
C ILE A 107 20.59 10.56 9.07
N THR A 108 20.74 9.96 7.88
CA THR A 108 21.41 10.59 6.72
C THR A 108 20.53 11.67 6.06
N ILE A 109 19.20 11.49 6.05
CA ILE A 109 18.25 12.46 5.50
C ILE A 109 18.10 13.69 6.42
N ILE A 110 18.21 13.53 7.73
CA ILE A 110 18.03 14.62 8.70
C ILE A 110 19.23 15.60 8.71
N ASN A 111 20.43 15.17 8.29
CA ASN A 111 21.66 15.98 8.38
C ASN A 111 22.10 16.70 7.09
N LYS A 112 21.33 16.65 5.99
CA LYS A 112 21.61 17.43 4.77
C LYS A 112 20.39 18.22 4.33
N PRO A 113 20.40 19.57 4.38
CA PRO A 113 19.39 20.36 3.69
C PRO A 113 19.56 20.18 2.18
N ILE A 114 18.62 19.49 1.54
CA ILE A 114 18.46 19.46 0.07
C ILE A 114 17.80 20.78 -0.30
N LEU A 115 18.61 21.81 -0.60
CA LEU A 115 18.31 22.96 -1.46
C LEU A 115 19.57 23.84 -1.45
N GLU A 116 20.64 23.38 -2.10
CA GLU A 116 21.71 24.30 -2.48
C GLU A 116 21.21 25.14 -3.65
N MET A 117 20.81 26.37 -3.35
CA MET A 117 20.40 27.35 -4.35
C MET A 117 21.62 27.72 -5.20
N PRO A 118 21.49 27.73 -6.54
CA PRO A 118 22.61 28.07 -7.41
C PRO A 118 23.04 29.54 -7.22
N GLU A 119 24.35 29.79 -7.25
CA GLU A 119 24.98 31.07 -6.88
C GLU A 119 24.41 32.30 -7.60
N PHE A 120 23.88 32.12 -8.82
CA PHE A 120 23.33 33.21 -9.62
C PHE A 120 22.09 33.88 -8.98
N VAL A 121 21.38 33.20 -8.07
CA VAL A 121 20.21 33.75 -7.36
C VAL A 121 20.65 34.71 -6.25
N LYS A 122 21.88 34.58 -5.75
CA LYS A 122 22.39 35.35 -4.62
C LYS A 122 23.00 36.70 -5.01
N GLN A 123 23.34 36.89 -6.29
CA GLN A 123 24.23 37.99 -6.68
C GLN A 123 23.54 39.21 -7.34
N ASN A 124 22.31 39.11 -7.83
CA ASN A 124 21.69 40.21 -8.58
C ASN A 124 20.25 40.52 -8.13
N GLY A 125 20.10 41.62 -7.37
CA GLY A 125 18.80 42.20 -7.07
C GLY A 125 18.09 42.72 -8.34
N LEU A 126 16.85 42.28 -8.55
CA LEU A 126 15.76 42.95 -9.30
C LEU A 126 15.99 43.37 -10.78
N GLY A 127 17.14 43.09 -11.41
CA GLY A 127 17.46 43.62 -12.75
C GLY A 127 17.09 42.74 -13.96
N ILE A 128 17.02 41.40 -13.84
CA ILE A 128 16.89 40.50 -15.00
C ILE A 128 15.41 40.17 -15.32
N VAL A 129 14.52 40.20 -14.33
CA VAL A 129 13.08 39.93 -14.52
C VAL A 129 12.39 41.06 -15.31
N GLY A 130 12.89 42.30 -15.21
CA GLY A 130 12.32 43.45 -15.92
C GLY A 130 12.58 43.48 -17.43
N ILE A 131 13.73 42.97 -17.90
CA ILE A 131 14.12 43.02 -19.31
C ILE A 131 13.35 41.99 -20.16
N PHE A 132 13.05 40.81 -19.59
CA PHE A 132 12.26 39.78 -20.28
C PHE A 132 10.78 40.15 -20.47
N LEU A 133 10.21 40.95 -19.57
CA LEU A 133 8.81 41.40 -19.65
C LEU A 133 8.58 42.51 -20.67
N VAL A 134 9.59 43.35 -20.95
CA VAL A 134 9.44 44.46 -21.91
C VAL A 134 9.75 44.03 -23.35
N GLY A 135 10.70 43.11 -23.54
CA GLY A 135 11.04 42.60 -24.88
C GLY A 135 9.88 41.83 -25.56
N SER A 136 9.02 41.18 -24.79
CA SER A 136 7.89 40.38 -25.29
C SER A 136 6.67 41.21 -25.72
N VAL A 137 6.57 42.47 -25.31
CA VAL A 137 5.46 43.37 -25.68
C VAL A 137 5.68 44.05 -27.04
N LEU A 138 6.94 44.25 -27.46
CA LEU A 138 7.25 45.03 -28.68
C LEU A 138 7.41 44.20 -29.96
N LEU A 139 7.56 42.87 -29.87
CA LEU A 139 7.69 41.99 -31.04
C LEU A 139 6.36 41.40 -31.55
N GLY A 140 5.24 41.63 -30.85
CA GLY A 140 3.93 41.05 -31.18
C GLY A 140 3.18 41.67 -32.36
N ASN A 141 3.73 42.69 -33.04
CA ASN A 141 3.00 43.46 -34.06
C ASN A 141 3.73 43.59 -35.42
N TYR A 142 4.39 42.52 -35.91
CA TYR A 142 4.77 42.41 -37.33
C TYR A 142 3.89 41.37 -38.05
N HIS A 143 3.08 41.90 -38.97
CA HIS A 143 2.04 41.26 -39.77
C HIS A 143 2.60 40.32 -40.85
N SER A 144 1.96 39.16 -41.09
CA SER A 144 1.54 38.66 -42.43
C SER A 144 0.96 37.25 -42.31
N SER A 145 -0.34 37.04 -42.55
CA SER A 145 -0.98 36.83 -43.87
C SER A 145 -1.10 35.34 -44.21
N GLY A 146 -2.32 34.79 -44.11
CA GLY A 146 -2.64 33.49 -44.70
C GLY A 146 -3.78 32.70 -44.06
N SER A 147 -5.01 32.97 -44.51
CA SER A 147 -6.15 32.02 -44.58
C SER A 147 -7.06 31.75 -43.36
N LYS A 148 -8.35 31.99 -43.64
CA LYS A 148 -9.65 31.70 -42.98
C LYS A 148 -9.65 30.40 -42.14
N ASN A 149 -10.26 30.29 -40.97
CA ASN A 149 -11.65 30.61 -40.62
C ASN A 149 -11.80 30.82 -39.09
N LYS A 150 -12.69 31.73 -38.68
CA LYS A 150 -12.94 32.10 -37.27
C LYS A 150 -13.99 31.19 -36.65
N ASN A 151 -13.73 30.71 -35.44
CA ASN A 151 -14.69 30.77 -34.33
C ASN A 151 -13.94 31.10 -33.03
N SER A 152 -14.08 32.37 -32.65
CA SER A 152 -14.02 32.97 -31.32
C SER A 152 -12.92 32.53 -30.33
N SER A 153 -11.95 33.43 -30.23
CA SER A 153 -10.95 33.62 -29.18
C SER A 153 -11.50 33.83 -27.77
N THR A 154 -10.93 33.10 -26.81
CA THR A 154 -10.47 33.64 -25.51
C THR A 154 -9.13 32.99 -25.17
N THR A 155 -8.10 33.30 -25.96
CA THR A 155 -6.72 32.96 -25.61
C THR A 155 -6.23 33.95 -24.55
N ALA A 156 -6.69 33.74 -23.31
CA ALA A 156 -6.05 34.30 -22.13
C ALA A 156 -4.81 33.44 -21.83
N LEU A 157 -3.64 34.05 -22.02
CA LEU A 157 -2.35 33.75 -21.39
C LEU A 157 -2.29 32.52 -20.45
N SER A 158 -2.06 31.33 -21.01
CA SER A 158 -1.64 30.14 -20.26
C SER A 158 -0.15 29.92 -20.46
N PHE A 159 0.68 30.67 -19.72
CA PHE A 159 2.15 30.50 -19.73
C PHE A 159 2.63 29.41 -18.74
N PHE A 160 1.73 28.64 -18.13
CA PHE A 160 2.03 27.43 -17.36
C PHE A 160 0.87 26.45 -17.50
N GLY A 161 0.95 25.58 -18.51
CA GLY A 161 -0.02 24.53 -18.73
C GLY A 161 0.47 23.63 -19.85
N GLY A 162 1.34 22.67 -19.51
CA GLY A 162 1.48 21.47 -20.35
C GLY A 162 0.11 20.81 -20.53
N PRO A 163 -0.03 19.84 -21.45
CA PRO A 163 -1.29 19.12 -21.58
C PRO A 163 -1.66 18.58 -20.20
N ALA A 164 -2.74 19.10 -19.61
CA ALA A 164 -3.38 18.44 -18.51
C ALA A 164 -3.88 17.14 -19.11
N ASN A 165 -3.15 16.04 -18.89
CA ASN A 165 -3.75 14.73 -19.02
C ASN A 165 -4.87 14.76 -17.99
N ASP A 166 -6.10 14.90 -18.47
CA ASP A 166 -7.29 14.83 -17.64
C ASP A 166 -7.35 13.39 -17.11
N GLN A 167 -6.74 13.20 -15.93
CA GLN A 167 -6.80 11.95 -15.21
C GLN A 167 -8.25 11.77 -14.78
N ASP A 168 -8.97 10.96 -15.57
CA ASP A 168 -10.41 10.71 -15.47
C ASP A 168 -10.73 9.38 -14.79
N CYS A 169 -9.71 8.64 -14.37
CA CYS A 169 -9.85 7.48 -13.52
C CYS A 169 -9.19 7.70 -12.16
N MET A 170 -9.62 6.90 -11.19
CA MET A 170 -8.99 6.80 -9.89
C MET A 170 -8.81 5.33 -9.53
N PHE A 171 -7.87 5.06 -8.62
CA PHE A 171 -7.65 3.75 -8.05
C PHE A 171 -7.42 3.86 -6.55
N TRP A 172 -7.81 2.83 -5.81
CA TRP A 172 -7.57 2.76 -4.37
C TRP A 172 -6.11 2.37 -4.11
N GLU A 173 -5.39 3.17 -3.33
CA GLU A 173 -4.02 2.87 -2.93
C GLU A 173 -3.88 3.03 -1.42
N ASP A 174 -3.70 1.91 -0.73
CA ASP A 174 -3.57 1.79 0.72
C ASP A 174 -4.71 2.45 1.52
N ASN A 175 -4.79 3.77 1.58
CA ASN A 175 -5.70 4.49 2.45
C ASN A 175 -6.56 5.55 1.77
N GLU A 176 -6.33 5.86 0.49
CA GLU A 176 -7.13 6.84 -0.24
C GLU A 176 -7.15 6.55 -1.75
N TYR A 177 -8.11 7.15 -2.44
CA TYR A 177 -8.14 7.13 -3.91
C TYR A 177 -7.11 8.10 -4.48
N LYS A 178 -6.41 7.67 -5.54
CA LYS A 178 -5.47 8.49 -6.31
C LYS A 178 -5.88 8.58 -7.75
N LEU A 179 -5.61 9.72 -8.37
CA LEU A 179 -5.88 9.95 -9.79
C LEU A 179 -4.88 9.22 -10.66
N ILE A 180 -5.38 8.65 -11.75
CA ILE A 180 -4.57 7.92 -12.73
C ILE A 180 -5.19 8.04 -14.12
N ASP A 181 -4.38 7.78 -15.13
CA ASP A 181 -4.85 7.61 -16.50
C ASP A 181 -5.67 6.31 -16.62
N CYS A 182 -6.82 6.37 -17.29
CA CYS A 182 -7.66 5.20 -17.55
C CYS A 182 -6.98 4.18 -18.49
N GLU A 183 -5.95 4.60 -19.23
CA GLU A 183 -5.16 3.72 -20.11
C GLU A 183 -4.05 2.96 -19.38
N ASP A 184 -3.90 3.12 -18.06
CA ASP A 184 -2.91 2.37 -17.28
C ASP A 184 -3.16 0.86 -17.38
N LYS A 185 -2.16 0.11 -17.86
CA LYS A 185 -2.28 -1.33 -18.12
C LYS A 185 -1.86 -2.20 -16.94
N ASN A 186 -1.72 -1.64 -15.74
CA ASN A 186 -1.31 -2.40 -14.57
C ASN A 186 -2.47 -3.28 -14.07
N PRO A 187 -2.37 -4.62 -14.16
CA PRO A 187 -3.45 -5.52 -13.75
C PRO A 187 -3.70 -5.54 -12.23
N GLN A 188 -2.77 -5.00 -11.43
CA GLN A 188 -2.91 -4.93 -9.97
C GLN A 188 -3.76 -3.73 -9.52
N ARG A 189 -4.13 -2.82 -10.42
CA ARG A 189 -4.92 -1.63 -10.10
C ARG A 189 -6.33 -1.81 -10.62
N SER A 190 -7.30 -1.74 -9.72
CA SER A 190 -8.71 -1.64 -10.09
C SER A 190 -9.02 -0.18 -10.45
N LEU A 191 -9.11 0.10 -11.75
CA LEU A 191 -9.45 1.43 -12.26
C LEU A 191 -10.96 1.65 -12.18
N VAL A 192 -11.36 2.74 -11.53
CA VAL A 192 -12.75 3.20 -11.49
C VAL A 192 -12.86 4.61 -12.04
N PRO A 193 -14.00 4.99 -12.63
CA PRO A 193 -14.21 6.37 -13.08
C PRO A 193 -14.02 7.36 -11.94
N LYS A 194 -13.42 8.50 -12.24
CA LYS A 194 -13.16 9.56 -11.27
C LYS A 194 -14.45 10.04 -10.61
N ASP A 195 -14.49 9.88 -9.29
CA ASP A 195 -15.50 10.46 -8.43
C ASP A 195 -14.83 11.47 -7.51
N THR A 196 -15.12 12.75 -7.72
CA THR A 196 -14.53 13.86 -6.94
C THR A 196 -14.86 13.82 -5.44
N VAL A 197 -15.98 13.20 -5.06
CA VAL A 197 -16.40 13.07 -3.66
C VAL A 197 -15.59 11.97 -2.99
N GLN A 198 -15.50 10.80 -3.62
CA GLN A 198 -14.69 9.70 -3.08
C GLN A 198 -13.21 10.07 -3.03
N LEU A 199 -12.68 10.70 -4.07
CA LEU A 199 -11.29 11.15 -4.12
C LEU A 199 -10.93 12.10 -2.97
N ARG A 200 -11.85 12.99 -2.60
CA ARG A 200 -11.60 14.01 -1.55
C ARG A 200 -11.87 13.47 -0.15
N TYR A 201 -12.94 12.70 0.03
CA TYR A 201 -13.51 12.40 1.34
C TYR A 201 -13.49 10.92 1.73
N PHE A 202 -13.32 9.98 0.80
CA PHE A 202 -13.25 8.56 1.12
C PHE A 202 -11.82 8.16 1.47
N LYS A 203 -11.53 8.06 2.78
CA LYS A 203 -10.21 7.73 3.31
C LYS A 203 -10.31 6.68 4.40
N ARG A 204 -9.33 5.78 4.44
CA ARG A 204 -9.12 4.85 5.55
C ARG A 204 -8.41 5.59 6.68
N ILE A 205 -8.95 5.45 7.89
CA ILE A 205 -8.39 6.04 9.11
C ILE A 205 -7.27 5.11 9.60
N THR A 206 -6.03 5.53 9.38
CA THR A 206 -4.83 4.75 9.74
C THR A 206 -4.53 4.81 11.24
N ARG A 207 -4.75 5.97 11.88
CA ARG A 207 -4.57 6.16 13.33
C ARG A 207 -5.83 5.85 14.13
N LYS A 208 -6.09 4.55 14.28
CA LYS A 208 -7.28 4.03 15.00
C LYS A 208 -7.29 4.51 16.46
N ASP A 209 -6.12 4.55 17.10
CA ASP A 209 -5.84 5.04 18.46
C ASP A 209 -6.36 6.46 18.75
N THR A 210 -6.58 7.26 17.71
CA THR A 210 -7.09 8.63 17.85
C THR A 210 -8.61 8.75 17.73
N LEU A 211 -9.31 7.64 17.47
CA LEU A 211 -10.77 7.62 17.43
C LEU A 211 -11.33 7.41 18.84
N THR A 212 -12.13 8.37 19.28
CA THR A 212 -12.93 8.30 20.50
C THR A 212 -14.40 8.27 20.13
N VAL A 213 -15.26 7.82 21.05
CA VAL A 213 -16.71 7.85 20.81
C VAL A 213 -17.19 9.27 20.49
N GLU A 214 -16.60 10.29 21.11
CA GLU A 214 -16.97 11.70 20.93
C GLU A 214 -16.62 12.24 19.53
N ASN A 215 -15.46 11.87 18.99
CA ASN A 215 -15.01 12.41 17.70
C ASN A 215 -15.46 11.57 16.50
N ALA A 216 -15.73 10.27 16.67
CA ALA A 216 -15.94 9.32 15.58
C ALA A 216 -17.41 8.87 15.42
N LEU A 217 -18.23 8.95 16.47
CA LEU A 217 -19.63 8.50 16.42
C LEU A 217 -20.42 9.37 15.42
N GLY A 218 -21.13 8.71 14.49
CA GLY A 218 -21.94 9.36 13.46
C GLY A 218 -21.14 10.07 12.35
N LYS A 219 -19.81 10.01 12.39
CA LYS A 219 -18.90 10.63 11.39
C LYS A 219 -17.98 9.63 10.72
N THR A 220 -17.97 8.38 11.20
CA THR A 220 -17.12 7.32 10.68
C THR A 220 -17.93 6.09 10.36
N TRP A 221 -17.42 5.33 9.42
CA TRP A 221 -17.94 4.03 9.03
C TRP A 221 -16.87 2.98 9.28
N TYR A 222 -17.26 1.73 9.40
CA TYR A 222 -16.34 0.63 9.62
C TYR A 222 -16.64 -0.55 8.70
N SER A 223 -15.58 -1.24 8.32
CA SER A 223 -15.64 -2.58 7.75
C SER A 223 -15.13 -3.58 8.77
N LYS A 224 -15.74 -4.76 8.80
CA LYS A 224 -15.26 -5.87 9.62
C LYS A 224 -15.06 -7.10 8.73
N PHE A 225 -13.80 -7.47 8.56
CA PHE A 225 -13.40 -8.62 7.78
C PHE A 225 -12.37 -9.44 8.57
N ASN A 226 -12.60 -10.76 8.68
CA ASN A 226 -11.73 -11.68 9.40
C ASN A 226 -11.32 -11.25 10.84
N GLY A 227 -12.19 -10.52 11.53
CA GLY A 227 -11.93 -10.04 12.89
C GLY A 227 -11.18 -8.70 12.95
N ASN A 228 -10.60 -8.25 11.84
CA ASN A 228 -10.01 -6.93 11.70
C ASN A 228 -11.12 -5.90 11.44
N VAL A 229 -11.04 -4.78 12.15
CA VAL A 229 -11.96 -3.65 11.98
C VAL A 229 -11.17 -2.47 11.45
N GLU A 230 -11.60 -1.97 10.30
CA GLU A 230 -11.06 -0.78 9.67
C GLU A 230 -12.10 0.32 9.70
N PHE A 231 -11.64 1.55 9.85
CA PHE A 231 -12.50 2.72 9.95
C PHE A 231 -12.27 3.63 8.75
N PHE A 232 -13.34 4.26 8.29
CA PHE A 232 -13.37 5.10 7.11
C PHE A 232 -14.08 6.42 7.41
N THR A 233 -13.72 7.46 6.68
CA THR A 233 -14.25 8.81 6.83
C THR A 233 -15.58 9.04 6.11
N MET A 234 -16.02 8.10 5.28
CA MET A 234 -17.26 8.20 4.50
C MET A 234 -17.90 6.81 4.33
N ASP A 235 -19.21 6.80 4.08
CA ASP A 235 -19.94 5.60 3.67
C ASP A 235 -19.45 5.08 2.31
N GLY A 236 -19.78 3.83 2.00
CA GLY A 236 -19.48 3.22 0.72
C GLY A 236 -19.16 1.74 0.84
N VAL A 237 -18.26 1.28 -0.02
CA VAL A 237 -17.80 -0.11 -0.07
C VAL A 237 -16.32 -0.12 0.26
N ASP A 238 -15.92 -1.05 1.13
CA ASP A 238 -14.53 -1.32 1.44
C ASP A 238 -13.78 -1.79 0.18
N PRO A 239 -12.80 -1.02 -0.33
CA PRO A 239 -12.12 -1.39 -1.57
C PRO A 239 -11.27 -2.66 -1.46
N ASP A 240 -10.88 -3.06 -0.25
CA ASP A 240 -9.98 -4.20 -0.03
C ASP A 240 -10.74 -5.54 -0.02
N ASN A 241 -12.00 -5.54 0.41
CA ASN A 241 -12.81 -6.78 0.51
C ASN A 241 -14.20 -6.71 -0.14
N GLY A 242 -14.59 -5.57 -0.70
CA GLY A 242 -15.84 -5.38 -1.43
C GLY A 242 -17.10 -5.37 -0.54
N ARG A 243 -16.97 -5.28 0.78
CA ARG A 243 -18.12 -5.26 1.69
C ARG A 243 -18.63 -3.83 1.90
N GLU A 244 -19.94 -3.70 2.04
CA GLU A 244 -20.57 -2.45 2.42
C GLU A 244 -20.10 -2.02 3.82
N LEU A 245 -19.72 -0.74 3.92
CA LEU A 245 -19.32 -0.12 5.17
C LEU A 245 -20.54 0.11 6.05
N ARG A 246 -20.38 -0.08 7.36
CA ARG A 246 -21.45 0.11 8.34
C ARG A 246 -21.15 1.34 9.18
N ALA A 247 -22.17 2.11 9.55
CA ALA A 247 -21.99 3.23 10.46
C ALA A 247 -21.35 2.78 11.78
N SER A 248 -20.28 3.47 12.21
CA SER A 248 -19.58 3.15 13.45
C SER A 248 -20.46 3.42 14.67
N THR A 249 -20.63 2.40 15.51
CA THR A 249 -21.30 2.54 16.80
C THR A 249 -20.30 2.86 17.90
N GLY A 250 -20.76 3.47 18.99
CA GLY A 250 -19.90 3.75 20.14
C GLY A 250 -19.20 2.50 20.69
N TYR A 251 -19.88 1.35 20.66
CA TYR A 251 -19.29 0.07 21.02
C TYR A 251 -18.16 -0.36 20.09
N ILE A 252 -18.34 -0.24 18.77
CA ILE A 252 -17.30 -0.61 17.79
C ILE A 252 -16.09 0.31 17.93
N ILE A 253 -16.31 1.63 18.07
CA ILE A 253 -15.23 2.59 18.30
C ILE A 253 -14.48 2.22 19.58
N ALA A 254 -15.16 2.14 20.73
CA ALA A 254 -14.51 1.86 22.01
C ALA A 254 -13.75 0.51 22.03
N LYS A 255 -14.23 -0.50 21.31
CA LYS A 255 -13.63 -1.83 21.26
C LYS A 255 -12.44 -1.93 20.31
N TYR A 256 -12.46 -1.24 19.17
CA TYR A 256 -11.49 -1.45 18.08
C TYR A 256 -10.62 -0.22 17.76
N ALA A 257 -10.95 0.97 18.27
CA ALA A 257 -10.15 2.18 18.13
C ALA A 257 -8.98 2.27 19.12
N GLY A 258 -8.72 1.23 19.93
CA GLY A 258 -7.81 1.33 21.07
C GLY A 258 -8.52 2.00 22.24
N SER A 259 -8.45 1.37 23.42
CA SER A 259 -9.05 1.98 24.61
C SER A 259 -8.25 3.23 25.00
N PRO A 260 -8.91 4.34 25.37
CA PRO A 260 -8.22 5.40 26.09
C PRO A 260 -7.65 4.77 27.36
N ILE A 261 -6.35 4.93 27.56
CA ILE A 261 -5.69 4.58 28.83
C ILE A 261 -6.47 5.34 29.90
N ARG A 262 -7.26 4.62 30.72
CA ARG A 262 -7.80 5.21 31.94
C ARG A 262 -6.62 5.51 32.83
N MET A 263 -6.27 6.79 32.94
CA MET A 263 -5.55 7.26 34.11
C MET A 263 -6.57 7.23 35.25
N GLU A 264 -6.55 6.17 36.04
CA GLU A 264 -7.20 6.13 37.35
C GLU A 264 -6.26 6.81 38.35
N GLU A 265 -6.72 7.92 38.95
CA GLU A 265 -6.24 8.47 40.23
C GLU A 265 -6.82 7.65 41.39
#